data_AF-A0A136A2W6-F1
#
_entry.id   AF-A0A136A2W6-F1
#
_cell.length_a   1.000
_cell.length_b   1.000
_cell.length_c   1.000
_cell.angle_alpha   90.00
_cell.angle_beta   90.00
_cell.angle_gamma   90.00
#
_symmetry.space_group_name_H-M   'P 1'
#
loop_
_entity.id
_entity.type
_entity.pdbx_description
1 polymer ?
#
loop_
_entity_poly.entity_id
_entity_poly.type
_entity_poly.pdbx_seq_one_letter_code
_entity_poly.pdbx_strand_id
1 'polypeptide(L)' 'MKLVEQRRGAIWLSSKEMQKHLKVSGCELMHQREVGKLTFRKKGNAYFYLVSEVISEDTLNGA' A
#
# COMPACT_ATOMS: atom_id res chain seq x y z
N MET A 1 18.01 11.52 -23.31
CA MET A 1 16.90 11.66 -22.36
C MET A 1 17.03 10.55 -21.33
N LYS A 2 17.36 10.87 -20.06
CA LYS A 2 17.60 9.85 -19.02
C LYS A 2 16.25 9.36 -18.51
N LEU A 3 15.96 8.07 -18.69
CA LEU A 3 14.93 7.39 -17.92
C LEU A 3 15.39 7.41 -16.45
N VAL A 4 14.75 8.24 -15.64
CA VAL A 4 14.90 8.18 -14.18
C VAL A 4 14.17 6.92 -13.74
N GLU A 5 14.91 5.83 -13.59
CA GLU A 5 14.42 4.61 -12.95
C GLU A 5 14.15 4.95 -11.48
N GLN A 6 12.94 5.44 -11.21
CA GLN A 6 12.44 5.54 -9.85
C GLN A 6 12.44 4.13 -9.29
N ARG A 7 13.36 3.84 -8.35
CA ARG A 7 13.36 2.59 -7.60
C ARG A 7 12.10 2.55 -6.76
N ARG A 8 11.02 2.05 -7.35
CA ARG A 8 9.78 1.71 -6.66
C ARG A 8 10.11 0.51 -5.77
N GLY A 9 10.52 0.79 -4.53
CA GLY A 9 10.65 -0.21 -3.50
C GLY A 9 9.25 -0.73 -3.19
N ALA A 10 8.96 -1.97 -3.58
CA ALA A 10 7.69 -2.59 -3.29
C ALA A 10 7.81 -3.39 -1.99
N ILE A 11 7.15 -2.93 -0.93
CA ILE A 11 7.22 -3.53 0.41
C ILE A 11 5.99 -4.40 0.63
N TRP A 12 6.19 -5.62 1.14
CA TRP A 12 5.11 -6.52 1.51
C TRP A 12 4.79 -6.38 2.99
N LEU A 13 3.64 -5.81 3.32
CA LEU A 13 3.17 -5.61 4.69
C LEU A 13 2.13 -6.64 5.09
N SER A 14 2.11 -7.05 6.35
CA SER A 14 1.03 -7.88 6.89
C SER A 14 -0.29 -7.08 7.03
N SER A 15 -1.44 -7.74 7.23
CA SER A 15 -2.72 -7.03 7.44
C SER A 15 -2.65 -5.95 8.53
N LYS A 16 -1.94 -6.24 9.64
CA LYS A 16 -1.79 -5.30 10.76
C LYS A 16 -0.89 -4.11 10.40
N GLU A 17 0.17 -4.35 9.63
CA GLU A 17 1.07 -3.29 9.20
C GLU A 17 0.45 -2.45 8.09
N MET A 18 -0.30 -3.06 7.17
CA MET A 18 -1.04 -2.35 6.13
C MET A 18 -2.07 -1.40 6.72
N GLN A 19 -2.79 -1.82 7.78
CA GLN A 19 -3.72 -0.95 8.51
C GLN A 19 -3.00 0.27 9.09
N LYS A 20 -1.83 0.06 9.73
CA LYS A 20 -1.02 1.15 10.27
C LYS A 20 -0.45 2.07 9.19
N HIS A 21 -0.01 1.49 8.08
CA HIS A 21 0.62 2.21 6.98
C HIS A 21 -0.39 3.09 6.23
N LEU A 22 -1.55 2.53 5.86
CA LEU A 22 -2.64 3.29 5.23
C LEU A 22 -3.42 4.13 6.25
N LYS A 23 -3.19 3.96 7.55
CA LYS A 23 -3.98 4.54 8.65
C LYS A 23 -5.48 4.29 8.48
N VAL A 24 -5.85 3.11 7.97
CA VAL A 24 -7.24 2.70 7.73
C VAL A 24 -7.69 1.66 8.75
N SER A 25 -9.00 1.61 8.97
CA SER A 25 -9.63 0.56 9.78
C SER A 25 -9.67 -0.78 9.05
N GLY A 26 -9.80 -1.88 9.80
CA GLY A 26 -9.89 -3.23 9.21
C GLY A 26 -11.04 -3.41 8.20
N CYS A 27 -12.18 -2.75 8.44
CA CYS A 27 -13.32 -2.72 7.51
C CYS A 27 -12.95 -2.05 6.17
N GLU A 28 -12.31 -0.88 6.24
CA GLU A 28 -11.85 -0.12 5.07
C GLU A 28 -10.81 -0.91 4.26
N LEU A 29 -9.88 -1.59 4.94
CA LEU A 29 -8.89 -2.46 4.30
C LEU A 29 -9.59 -3.60 3.53
N MET A 30 -10.65 -4.17 4.10
CA MET A 30 -11.45 -5.20 3.43
C MET A 30 -12.16 -4.65 2.19
N HIS A 31 -12.81 -3.49 2.29
CA HIS A 31 -13.40 -2.84 1.12
C HIS A 31 -12.37 -2.58 0.03
N GLN A 32 -11.19 -2.04 0.36
CA GLN A 32 -10.14 -1.81 -0.63
C GLN A 32 -9.62 -3.09 -1.28
N ARG A 33 -9.59 -4.20 -0.53
CA ARG A 33 -9.28 -5.53 -1.05
C ARG A 33 -10.38 -6.03 -2.00
N GLU A 34 -11.65 -5.89 -1.64
CA GLU A 34 -12.79 -6.35 -2.45
C GLU A 34 -12.95 -5.55 -3.74
N VAL A 35 -12.67 -4.24 -3.69
CA VAL A 35 -12.66 -3.36 -4.87
C VAL A 35 -11.45 -3.66 -5.79
N GLY A 36 -10.51 -4.49 -5.35
CA GLY A 36 -9.33 -4.87 -6.15
C GLY A 36 -8.27 -3.77 -6.26
N LYS A 37 -8.33 -2.75 -5.38
CA LYS A 37 -7.36 -1.64 -5.36
C LYS A 37 -6.02 -2.02 -4.73
N LEU A 38 -5.99 -3.10 -3.96
CA LEU A 38 -4.80 -3.55 -3.25
C LEU A 38 -4.26 -4.83 -3.85
N THR A 39 -2.97 -4.80 -4.20
CA THR A 39 -2.24 -6.01 -4.57
C THR A 39 -1.93 -6.79 -3.29
N PHE A 40 -2.37 -8.05 -3.21
CA PHE A 40 -2.08 -8.92 -2.07
C PHE A 40 -1.56 -10.28 -2.53
N ARG A 41 -0.76 -10.92 -1.67
CA ARG A 41 -0.32 -12.31 -1.83
C ARG A 41 -0.59 -13.08 -0.55
N LYS A 42 -0.89 -14.36 -0.68
CA LYS A 42 -0.98 -15.29 0.46
C LYS A 42 0.33 -16.06 0.56
N LYS A 43 0.97 -16.04 1.73
CA LYS A 43 2.17 -16.82 2.03
C LYS A 43 1.88 -17.71 3.24
N GLY A 44 1.62 -19.00 2.99
CA GLY A 44 1.15 -19.94 4.01
C GLY A 44 -0.25 -19.57 4.52
N ASN A 45 -0.39 -19.38 5.84
CA ASN A 45 -1.64 -18.94 6.46
C ASN A 45 -1.78 -17.41 6.59
N ALA A 46 -0.79 -16.63 6.13
CA ALA A 46 -0.77 -15.18 6.26
C ALA A 46 -1.01 -14.46 4.93
N TYR A 47 -1.71 -13.34 5.00
CA TYR A 47 -1.90 -12.41 3.88
C TYR A 47 -0.92 -11.24 3.99
N PHE A 48 -0.30 -10.91 2.86
CA PHE A 48 0.61 -9.79 2.71
C PHE A 48 0.11 -8.87 1.60
N TYR A 49 0.22 -7.58 1.80
CA TYR A 49 -0.23 -6.52 0.90
C TYR A 49 0.99 -5.80 0.34
N LEU A 50 1.01 -5.60 -0.97
CA LEU A 50 2.06 -4.87 -1.64
C LEU A 50 1.77 -3.38 -1.51
N VAL A 51 2.68 -2.68 -0.85
CA VAL A 51 2.74 -1.23 -0.86
C VAL A 51 3.76 -0.84 -1.91
N SER A 52 3.29 -0.21 -2.97
CA SER A 52 4.16 0.57 -3.83
C SER A 52 4.21 1.96 -3.21
N GLU A 53 5.25 2.27 -2.45
CA GLU A 53 5.49 3.65 -2.02
C GLU A 53 5.82 4.48 -3.25
N VAL A 54 4.78 5.02 -3.88
CA VAL A 54 4.90 6.29 -4.57
C VAL A 54 5.00 7.32 -3.46
N ILE A 55 6.21 7.83 -3.23
CA ILE A 55 6.38 9.05 -2.44
C ILE A 55 5.71 10.15 -3.26
N SER A 56 4.40 10.26 -3.12
CA SER A 56 3.62 11.40 -3.57
C SER A 56 3.69 12.38 -2.41
N GLU A 57 4.67 13.26 -2.48
CA GLU A 57 4.77 14.44 -1.63
C GLU A 57 3.63 15.40 -1.99
N ASP A 58 2.40 15.01 -1.62
CA ASP A 58 1.21 15.83 -1.73
C ASP A 58 0.55 15.91 -0.36
N THR A 59 1.21 16.65 0.53
CA THR A 59 0.51 17.32 1.62
C THR A 59 1.21 18.64 1.91
N LEU A 60 1.26 19.50 0.89
CA LEU A 60 1.43 20.93 1.09
C LEU A 60 0.32 21.67 0.35
N ASN A 61 -0.50 22.37 1.14
CA ASN A 61 -1.55 23.34 0.83
C ASN A 61 -2.99 22.81 0.85
N GLY A 62 -3.65 23.03 2.00
CA GLY A 62 -5.09 22.90 2.09
C GLY A 62 -5.64 23.34 3.45
N ALA A 63 -5.60 24.66 3.69
CA ALA A 63 -6.35 25.48 4.67
C ALA A 63 -5.49 26.21 5.71
#